data_AF-A0A257QR97-F1
#
_entry.id   AF-A0A257QR97-F1
#
_cell.length_a   1.000
_cell.length_b   1.000
_cell.length_c   1.000
_cell.angle_alpha   90.00
_cell.angle_beta   90.00
_cell.angle_gamma   90.00
#
_symmetry.space_group_name_H-M   'P 1'
#
loop_
_entity.id
_entity.type
_entity.pdbx_description
1 polymer ?
#
loop_
_entity_poly.entity_id
_entity_poly.type
_entity_poly.pdbx_seq_one_letter_code
_entity_poly.pdbx_strand_id
1 'polypeptide(L)'
;MSEEFEVENAMDQLIAGGIGQNESEETPEQAAAPEQDEMGAIQDDLEEPIGEPEDHSEDPARQRDRRAERMQQLANRTAEAEAKAKMLEEQAAFFRQQLEQSQRQFQQPQQPQVDEYLDPDEKWRRDMEVRSNQMYAQMADMNDRTIYASKAAASPVHAKYADRVEAELSKLRAQGQNATREGILAYLIGQDAIAAQGKPTKSSQRAAAAAAAARGATPGIRSNVQQTERAPSTAAERLKGVQL
;
A
#
# COMPACT_ATOMS: atom_id res chain seq x y z
N MET A 1 69.20 -47.77 5.03
CA MET A 1 69.08 -46.38 5.51
C MET A 1 68.18 -45.67 4.50
N SER A 2 66.88 -45.92 4.33
CA SER A 2 65.79 -46.34 5.24
C SER A 2 65.60 -45.36 6.40
N GLU A 3 64.36 -44.84 6.54
CA GLU A 3 63.83 -43.88 7.54
C GLU A 3 64.03 -42.41 7.14
N GLU A 4 63.04 -41.51 6.99
CA GLU A 4 61.65 -41.36 7.49
C GLU A 4 60.92 -40.29 6.62
N PHE A 5 59.77 -40.60 6.01
CA PHE A 5 58.38 -40.32 6.46
C PHE A 5 57.94 -38.83 6.30
N GLU A 6 57.23 -38.46 5.23
CA GLU A 6 55.75 -38.47 5.12
C GLU A 6 55.03 -37.71 6.25
N VAL A 7 54.89 -36.39 6.10
CA VAL A 7 53.96 -35.55 6.91
C VAL A 7 53.16 -34.61 6.00
N GLU A 8 52.62 -35.15 4.91
CA GLU A 8 51.62 -34.50 4.05
C GLU A 8 50.47 -35.48 3.78
N ASN A 9 49.69 -35.89 4.82
CA ASN A 9 48.32 -36.43 4.62
C ASN A 9 47.53 -36.80 5.90
N ALA A 10 47.48 -35.95 6.94
CA ALA A 10 46.77 -36.32 8.18
C ALA A 10 45.85 -35.24 8.76
N MET A 11 45.18 -34.45 7.92
CA MET A 11 44.17 -33.50 8.43
C MET A 11 42.94 -33.31 7.54
N ASP A 12 42.60 -34.31 6.72
CA ASP A 12 41.44 -34.28 5.81
C ASP A 12 40.53 -35.53 5.89
N GLN A 13 40.60 -36.31 6.99
CA GLN A 13 39.76 -37.51 7.19
C GLN A 13 39.16 -37.64 8.60
N LEU A 14 38.59 -36.56 9.16
CA LEU A 14 37.95 -36.64 10.49
C LEU A 14 36.63 -35.85 10.61
N ILE A 15 35.87 -35.70 9.53
CA ILE A 15 34.43 -35.35 9.57
C ILE A 15 33.66 -36.20 8.54
N ALA A 16 33.86 -37.51 8.61
CA ALA A 16 33.06 -38.51 7.90
C ALA A 16 32.82 -39.69 8.84
N GLY A 17 31.75 -39.61 9.64
CA GLY A 17 31.35 -40.75 10.47
C GLY A 17 30.37 -40.41 11.60
N GLY A 18 29.09 -40.64 11.34
CA GLY A 18 28.24 -41.31 12.33
C GLY A 18 27.33 -40.46 13.21
N ILE A 19 26.15 -40.09 12.69
CA ILE A 19 24.86 -40.17 13.41
C ILE A 19 23.87 -40.67 12.35
N GLY A 20 23.56 -41.97 12.29
CA GLY A 20 22.55 -42.60 13.15
C GLY A 20 21.16 -42.32 12.55
N GLN A 21 20.79 -43.02 11.47
CA GLN A 21 19.77 -44.07 11.52
C GLN A 21 18.62 -43.73 12.48
N ASN A 22 17.53 -43.21 11.93
CA ASN A 22 16.22 -43.55 12.46
C ASN A 22 15.30 -43.87 11.28
N GLU A 23 14.75 -45.08 11.38
CA GLU A 23 14.05 -45.80 10.34
C GLU A 23 12.63 -45.27 10.15
N SER A 24 12.14 -45.55 8.96
CA SER A 24 10.85 -45.26 8.38
C SER A 24 9.71 -46.06 9.01
N GLU A 25 8.56 -45.43 9.21
CA GLU A 25 7.22 -46.03 9.01
C GLU A 25 6.40 -44.96 8.24
N GLU A 26 6.01 -45.15 6.97
CA GLU A 26 4.79 -45.89 6.52
C GLU A 26 3.51 -45.33 7.18
N THR A 27 2.44 -44.89 6.50
CA THR A 27 1.97 -44.90 5.09
C THR A 27 0.79 -43.90 5.01
N PRO A 28 0.34 -43.46 3.82
CA PRO A 28 -0.67 -42.41 3.63
C PRO A 28 -2.07 -42.96 3.34
N GLU A 29 -3.10 -42.35 3.92
CA GLU A 29 -4.54 -42.53 3.62
C GLU A 29 -5.29 -41.46 4.48
N GLN A 30 -6.39 -40.80 4.15
CA GLN A 30 -7.40 -40.92 3.09
C GLN A 30 -8.37 -39.72 3.25
N ALA A 31 -9.14 -39.43 2.19
CA ALA A 31 -10.37 -38.61 2.13
C ALA A 31 -10.19 -37.09 2.33
N ALA A 32 -10.32 -36.22 1.33
CA ALA A 32 -11.41 -36.04 0.36
C ALA A 32 -12.79 -35.88 1.00
N ALA A 33 -13.18 -34.64 1.29
CA ALA A 33 -14.54 -34.14 1.00
C ALA A 33 -14.53 -32.60 0.91
N PRO A 34 -15.14 -32.01 -0.13
CA PRO A 34 -15.30 -30.58 -0.32
C PRO A 34 -16.63 -30.11 0.29
N GLU A 35 -16.61 -29.01 1.03
CA GLU A 35 -17.85 -28.29 1.39
C GLU A 35 -17.69 -26.83 0.93
N GLN A 36 -18.32 -26.52 -0.22
CA GLN A 36 -19.54 -25.70 -0.30
C GLN A 36 -19.20 -24.23 -0.02
N ASP A 37 -18.83 -23.44 -1.04
CA ASP A 37 -19.75 -22.86 -2.03
C ASP A 37 -20.96 -22.17 -1.37
N GLU A 38 -20.70 -21.25 -0.45
CA GLU A 38 -21.71 -20.29 0.02
C GLU A 38 -21.60 -18.99 -0.82
N MET A 39 -22.03 -19.12 -2.08
CA MET A 39 -22.51 -17.98 -2.85
C MET A 39 -23.75 -17.42 -2.15
N GLY A 40 -23.54 -16.47 -1.22
CA GLY A 40 -24.56 -15.56 -0.74
C GLY A 40 -24.96 -14.58 -1.83
N ALA A 41 -25.67 -15.08 -2.85
CA ALA A 41 -26.42 -14.29 -3.79
C ALA A 41 -27.52 -13.54 -3.03
N ILE A 42 -27.27 -12.27 -2.69
CA ILE A 42 -28.34 -11.32 -2.37
C ILE A 42 -28.87 -10.82 -3.72
N GLN A 43 -29.59 -11.70 -4.41
CA GLN A 43 -30.48 -11.36 -5.50
C GLN A 43 -31.89 -11.20 -4.92
N ASP A 44 -32.48 -10.06 -5.25
CA ASP A 44 -33.92 -9.85 -5.40
C ASP A 44 -34.80 -10.11 -4.18
N ASP A 45 -35.13 -9.00 -3.51
CA ASP A 45 -36.55 -8.72 -3.26
C ASP A 45 -36.79 -7.21 -3.34
N LEU A 46 -36.65 -6.68 -4.57
CA LEU A 46 -37.13 -5.35 -4.94
C LEU A 46 -38.51 -5.52 -5.60
N GLU A 47 -39.49 -6.03 -4.85
CA GLU A 47 -40.90 -5.86 -5.22
C GLU A 47 -41.29 -4.39 -5.04
N GLU A 48 -41.08 -3.60 -6.10
CA GLU A 48 -41.82 -2.36 -6.31
C GLU A 48 -43.28 -2.71 -6.61
N PRO A 49 -44.25 -2.38 -5.74
CA PRO A 49 -45.63 -2.36 -6.16
C PRO A 49 -45.80 -1.18 -7.14
N ILE A 50 -45.88 -1.49 -8.43
CA ILE A 50 -46.44 -0.59 -9.45
C ILE A 50 -47.94 -0.45 -9.12
N GLY A 51 -48.24 0.39 -8.14
CA GLY A 51 -49.58 0.89 -7.85
C GLY A 51 -49.79 2.15 -8.66
N GLU A 52 -50.79 2.12 -9.54
CA GLU A 52 -51.32 3.30 -10.23
C GLU A 52 -51.54 4.46 -9.24
N PRO A 53 -51.23 5.72 -9.62
CA PRO A 53 -51.58 6.86 -8.80
C PRO A 53 -53.10 7.04 -8.84
N GLU A 54 -53.81 6.41 -7.91
CA GLU A 54 -55.17 6.84 -7.59
C GLU A 54 -55.07 8.25 -6.96
N ASP A 55 -55.62 9.21 -7.69
CA ASP A 55 -55.82 10.60 -7.33
C ASP A 55 -56.78 10.70 -6.13
N HIS A 56 -56.25 10.41 -4.95
CA HIS A 56 -56.90 10.69 -3.68
C HIS A 56 -56.54 12.12 -3.29
N SER A 57 -57.47 13.03 -3.54
CA SER A 57 -57.47 14.37 -2.96
C SER A 57 -57.48 14.26 -1.42
N GLU A 58 -56.29 14.15 -0.84
CA GLU A 58 -56.07 14.07 0.59
C GLU A 58 -56.35 15.42 1.27
N ASP A 59 -57.22 15.36 2.27
CA ASP A 59 -57.58 16.45 3.17
C ASP A 59 -56.33 17.15 3.75
N PRO A 60 -56.13 18.47 3.54
CA PRO A 60 -54.88 19.17 3.91
C PRO A 60 -54.59 19.19 5.42
N ALA A 61 -55.57 18.85 6.25
CA ALA A 61 -55.38 18.69 7.69
C ALA A 61 -54.54 17.45 8.04
N ARG A 62 -54.77 16.30 7.36
CA ARG A 62 -54.06 15.03 7.64
C ARG A 62 -52.62 15.02 7.12
N GLN A 63 -52.32 15.83 6.10
CA GLN A 63 -50.96 15.96 5.56
C GLN A 63 -50.01 16.73 6.49
N ARG A 64 -50.54 17.66 7.30
CA ARG A 64 -49.73 18.41 8.29
C ARG A 64 -49.25 17.48 9.41
N ASP A 65 -50.11 16.57 9.86
CA ASP A 65 -49.77 15.59 10.90
C ASP A 65 -48.72 14.58 10.42
N ARG A 66 -48.87 14.03 9.21
CA ARG A 66 -47.86 13.12 8.61
C ARG A 66 -46.50 13.79 8.38
N ARG A 67 -46.48 15.08 8.02
CA ARG A 67 -45.23 15.84 7.87
C ARG A 67 -44.55 16.08 9.22
N ALA A 68 -45.33 16.40 10.26
CA ALA A 68 -44.82 16.54 11.62
C ALA A 68 -44.24 15.23 12.15
N GLU A 69 -44.95 14.11 11.96
CA GLU A 69 -44.47 12.76 12.31
C GLU A 69 -43.18 12.40 11.55
N ARG A 70 -43.10 12.68 10.24
CA ARG A 70 -41.89 12.44 9.44
C ARG A 70 -40.71 13.29 9.93
N MET A 71 -40.94 14.56 10.28
CA MET A 71 -39.88 15.42 10.84
C MET A 71 -39.41 14.91 12.21
N GLN A 72 -40.32 14.41 13.04
CA GLN A 72 -39.98 13.81 14.32
C GLN A 72 -39.19 12.50 14.16
N GLN A 73 -39.58 11.65 13.20
CA GLN A 73 -38.83 10.43 12.88
C GLN A 73 -37.42 10.74 12.36
N LEU A 74 -37.28 11.77 11.51
CA LEU A 74 -35.97 12.22 11.03
C LEU A 74 -35.12 12.76 12.18
N ALA A 75 -35.69 13.60 13.05
CA ALA A 75 -34.98 14.15 14.21
C ALA A 75 -34.52 13.04 15.18
N ASN A 76 -35.36 12.02 15.41
CA ASN A 76 -34.98 10.87 16.24
C ASN A 76 -33.86 10.05 15.58
N ARG A 77 -33.94 9.81 14.26
CA ARG A 77 -32.88 9.10 13.53
C ARG A 77 -31.56 9.86 13.51
N THR A 78 -31.59 11.19 13.38
CA THR A 78 -30.36 12.01 13.44
C THR A 78 -29.78 12.01 14.85
N ALA A 79 -30.62 12.13 15.88
CA ALA A 79 -30.17 12.06 17.27
C ALA A 79 -29.55 10.71 17.62
N GLU A 80 -30.12 9.60 17.15
CA GLU A 80 -29.54 8.26 17.31
C GLU A 80 -28.22 8.09 16.55
N ALA A 81 -28.13 8.65 15.34
CA ALA A 81 -26.90 8.60 14.55
C ALA A 81 -25.78 9.42 15.20
N GLU A 82 -26.10 10.61 15.72
CA GLU A 82 -25.16 11.46 16.45
C GLU A 82 -24.69 10.81 17.76
N ALA A 83 -25.61 10.17 18.51
CA ALA A 83 -25.26 9.44 19.73
C ALA A 83 -24.30 8.27 19.43
N LYS A 84 -24.55 7.51 18.36
CA LYS A 84 -23.65 6.44 17.91
C LYS A 84 -22.31 6.98 17.44
N ALA A 85 -22.30 8.07 16.68
CA ALA A 85 -21.06 8.71 16.21
C ALA A 85 -20.21 9.18 17.39
N LYS A 86 -20.84 9.80 18.40
CA LYS A 86 -20.14 10.25 19.61
C LYS A 86 -19.55 9.08 20.40
N MET A 87 -20.30 7.99 20.58
CA MET A 87 -19.76 6.79 21.25
C MET A 87 -18.56 6.18 20.51
N LEU A 88 -18.61 6.15 19.17
CA LEU A 88 -17.50 5.66 18.36
C LEU A 88 -16.28 6.59 18.43
N GLU A 89 -16.50 7.91 18.45
CA GLU A 89 -15.43 8.89 18.62
C GLU A 89 -14.77 8.77 19.99
N GLU A 90 -15.54 8.58 21.06
CA GLU A 90 -15.02 8.36 22.42
C GLU A 90 -14.19 7.06 22.49
N GLN A 91 -14.65 5.96 21.87
CA GLN A 91 -13.87 4.72 21.79
C GLN A 91 -12.59 4.91 20.96
N ALA A 92 -12.65 5.59 19.83
CA ALA A 92 -11.48 5.86 19.00
C ALA A 92 -10.46 6.76 19.71
N ALA A 93 -10.92 7.76 20.45
CA ALA A 93 -10.09 8.61 21.28
C ALA A 93 -9.40 7.82 22.40
N PHE A 94 -10.14 6.93 23.07
CA PHE A 94 -9.59 6.04 24.08
C PHE A 94 -8.47 5.14 23.52
N PHE A 95 -8.71 4.45 22.40
CA PHE A 95 -7.69 3.62 21.77
C PHE A 95 -6.48 4.42 21.28
N ARG A 96 -6.69 5.63 20.72
CA ARG A 96 -5.61 6.53 20.33
C ARG A 96 -4.75 6.92 21.52
N GLN A 97 -5.37 7.28 22.65
CA GLN A 97 -4.66 7.63 23.87
C GLN A 97 -3.86 6.45 24.43
N GLN A 98 -4.43 5.24 24.41
CA GLN A 98 -3.73 4.03 24.82
C GLN A 98 -2.51 3.73 23.93
N LEU A 99 -2.67 3.90 22.61
CA LEU A 99 -1.56 3.73 21.65
C LEU A 99 -0.45 4.76 21.89
N GLU A 100 -0.82 6.02 22.17
CA GLU A 100 0.12 7.09 22.44
C GLU A 100 0.87 6.88 23.76
N GLN A 101 0.19 6.41 24.81
CA GLN A 101 0.84 6.04 26.08
C GLN A 101 1.83 4.90 25.90
N SER A 102 1.45 3.85 25.16
CA SER A 102 2.36 2.75 24.82
C SER A 102 3.58 3.28 24.04
N GLN A 103 3.36 4.08 22.99
CA GLN A 103 4.46 4.67 22.22
C GLN A 103 5.37 5.55 23.07
N ARG A 104 4.86 6.34 24.01
CA ARG A 104 5.68 7.16 24.91
C ARG A 104 6.54 6.31 25.86
N GLN A 105 6.09 5.12 26.25
CA GLN A 105 6.91 4.20 27.04
C GLN A 105 8.04 3.58 26.21
N PHE A 106 7.79 3.27 24.94
CA PHE A 106 8.84 2.77 24.03
C PHE A 106 9.78 3.88 23.51
N GLN A 107 9.30 5.12 23.43
CA GLN A 107 10.06 6.28 22.95
C GLN A 107 10.77 7.07 24.05
N GLN A 108 10.57 6.76 25.35
CA GLN A 108 11.55 7.23 26.32
C GLN A 108 12.86 6.57 25.94
N PRO A 109 13.87 7.32 25.46
CA PRO A 109 15.20 6.75 25.40
C PRO A 109 15.46 6.32 26.83
N GLN A 110 15.72 5.03 27.07
CA GLN A 110 16.37 4.64 28.30
C GLN A 110 17.57 5.56 28.36
N GLN A 111 17.52 6.58 29.24
CA GLN A 111 18.69 7.42 29.46
C GLN A 111 19.81 6.42 29.67
N PRO A 112 20.93 6.51 28.91
CA PRO A 112 22.04 5.60 29.10
C PRO A 112 22.33 5.66 30.59
N GLN A 113 21.94 4.60 31.30
CA GLN A 113 22.03 4.59 32.75
C GLN A 113 23.48 4.88 33.01
N VAL A 114 23.74 5.96 33.73
CA VAL A 114 25.07 6.54 33.85
C VAL A 114 25.99 5.41 34.33
N ASP A 115 26.75 4.81 33.39
CA ASP A 115 27.58 3.61 33.61
C ASP A 115 28.76 3.91 34.56
N GLU A 116 28.79 5.11 35.14
CA GLU A 116 29.81 5.64 36.03
C GLU A 116 29.85 4.92 37.39
N TYR A 117 28.77 4.22 37.77
CA TYR A 117 28.72 3.38 38.97
C TYR A 117 28.65 1.87 38.69
N LEU A 118 28.75 1.46 37.43
CA LEU A 118 28.70 0.05 37.05
C LEU A 118 30.07 -0.61 37.28
N ASP A 119 30.09 -1.82 37.82
CA ASP A 119 31.32 -2.59 37.99
C ASP A 119 31.95 -2.86 36.61
N PRO A 120 33.30 -2.82 36.42
CA PRO A 120 33.90 -3.05 35.12
C PRO A 120 33.47 -4.36 34.44
N ASP A 121 33.20 -5.41 35.22
CA ASP A 121 32.70 -6.69 34.72
C ASP A 121 31.27 -6.60 34.17
N GLU A 122 30.39 -5.85 34.84
CA GLU A 122 29.02 -5.61 34.38
C GLU A 122 28.99 -4.76 33.11
N LYS A 123 29.87 -3.75 33.04
CA LYS A 123 30.06 -2.94 31.83
C LYS A 123 30.52 -3.79 30.66
N TRP A 124 31.48 -4.69 30.86
CA TRP A 124 31.94 -5.60 29.82
C TRP A 124 30.82 -6.53 29.34
N ARG A 125 30.01 -7.08 30.24
CA ARG A 125 28.85 -7.92 29.88
C ARG A 125 27.83 -7.14 29.05
N ARG A 126 27.52 -5.91 29.44
CA ARG A 126 26.60 -5.03 28.71
C ARG A 126 27.13 -4.67 27.32
N ASP A 127 28.41 -4.32 27.21
CA ASP A 127 29.06 -4.04 25.93
C ASP A 127 29.04 -5.28 25.01
N MET A 128 29.28 -6.47 25.57
CA MET A 128 29.16 -7.73 24.83
C MET A 128 27.72 -8.00 24.38
N GLU A 129 26.73 -7.73 25.22
CA GLU A 129 25.32 -7.88 24.86
C GLU A 129 24.91 -6.90 23.76
N VAL A 130 25.29 -5.62 23.87
CA VAL A 130 25.04 -4.60 22.84
C VAL A 130 25.72 -4.99 21.52
N ARG A 131 26.97 -5.44 21.56
CA ARG A 131 27.69 -5.90 20.37
C ARG A 131 27.02 -7.14 19.76
N SER A 132 26.61 -8.10 20.59
CA SER A 132 25.90 -9.30 20.17
C SER A 132 24.58 -8.93 19.47
N ASN A 133 23.78 -8.07 20.09
CA ASN A 133 22.52 -7.59 19.53
C ASN A 133 22.72 -6.84 18.21
N GLN A 134 23.76 -6.02 18.11
CA GLN A 134 24.14 -5.36 16.85
C GLN A 134 24.51 -6.38 15.77
N MET A 135 25.27 -7.42 16.13
CA MET A 135 25.64 -8.49 15.19
C MET A 135 24.40 -9.26 14.71
N TYR A 136 23.50 -9.62 15.62
CA TYR A 136 22.23 -10.27 15.26
C TYR A 136 21.38 -9.40 14.33
N ALA A 137 21.29 -8.10 14.59
CA ALA A 137 20.56 -7.17 13.73
C ALA A 137 21.18 -7.08 12.32
N GLN A 138 22.50 -7.08 12.21
CA GLN A 138 23.20 -7.11 10.92
C GLN A 138 22.97 -8.42 10.17
N MET A 139 23.05 -9.57 10.85
CA MET A 139 22.78 -10.87 10.24
C MET A 139 21.33 -10.98 9.73
N ALA A 140 20.37 -10.47 10.50
CA ALA A 140 18.97 -10.42 10.08
C ALA A 140 18.79 -9.56 8.82
N ASP A 141 19.46 -8.40 8.73
CA ASP A 141 19.42 -7.54 7.53
C ASP A 141 20.04 -8.22 6.31
N MET A 142 21.17 -8.92 6.48
CA MET A 142 21.81 -9.66 5.38
C MET A 142 20.91 -10.79 4.87
N ASN A 143 20.22 -11.50 5.78
CA ASN A 143 19.29 -12.55 5.41
C ASN A 143 18.08 -11.97 4.64
N ASP A 144 17.45 -10.91 5.16
CA ASP A 144 16.34 -10.23 4.49
C ASP A 144 16.73 -9.71 3.09
N ARG A 145 17.92 -9.12 2.95
CA ARG A 145 18.46 -8.70 1.64
C ARG A 145 18.61 -9.89 0.69
N THR A 146 19.12 -11.02 1.17
CA THR A 146 19.33 -12.22 0.34
C THR A 146 18.01 -12.83 -0.11
N ILE A 147 17.03 -12.94 0.80
CA ILE A 147 15.68 -13.40 0.49
C ILE A 147 15.05 -12.47 -0.55
N TYR A 148 15.10 -11.16 -0.33
CA TYR A 148 14.53 -10.19 -1.27
C TYR A 148 15.22 -10.26 -2.64
N ALA A 149 16.55 -10.38 -2.69
CA ALA A 149 17.30 -10.48 -3.94
C ALA A 149 16.93 -11.74 -4.74
N SER A 150 16.76 -12.89 -4.06
CA SER A 150 16.31 -14.12 -4.72
C SER A 150 14.90 -13.99 -5.30
N LYS A 151 13.98 -13.34 -4.58
CA LYS A 151 12.63 -13.02 -5.08
C LYS A 151 12.65 -12.00 -6.22
N ALA A 152 13.54 -11.01 -6.17
CA ALA A 152 13.73 -10.03 -7.23
C ALA A 152 14.23 -10.68 -8.53
N ALA A 153 15.10 -11.68 -8.45
CA ALA A 153 15.53 -12.44 -9.61
C ALA A 153 14.37 -13.27 -10.23
N ALA A 154 13.47 -13.80 -9.41
CA ALA A 154 12.35 -14.62 -9.85
C ALA A 154 11.11 -13.81 -10.30
N SER A 155 10.89 -12.63 -9.72
CA SER A 155 9.66 -11.85 -9.90
C SER A 155 9.94 -10.45 -10.48
N PRO A 156 9.35 -10.10 -11.64
CA PRO A 156 9.55 -8.79 -12.24
C PRO A 156 8.93 -7.66 -11.40
N VAL A 157 7.94 -7.97 -10.57
CA VAL A 157 7.36 -7.00 -9.63
C VAL A 157 8.43 -6.61 -8.60
N HIS A 158 9.06 -7.57 -7.93
CA HIS A 158 10.08 -7.30 -6.93
C HIS A 158 11.26 -6.51 -7.51
N ALA A 159 11.70 -6.87 -8.72
CA ALA A 159 12.76 -6.15 -9.44
C ALA A 159 12.41 -4.67 -9.70
N LYS A 160 11.16 -4.37 -10.13
CA LYS A 160 10.70 -3.00 -10.40
C LYS A 160 10.73 -2.10 -9.15
N TYR A 161 10.52 -2.68 -7.97
CA TYR A 161 10.44 -1.93 -6.71
C TYR A 161 11.73 -1.98 -5.89
N ALA A 162 12.76 -2.74 -6.29
CA ALA A 162 13.98 -2.96 -5.51
C ALA A 162 14.64 -1.65 -5.04
N ASP A 163 14.88 -0.71 -5.95
CA ASP A 163 15.49 0.58 -5.61
C ASP A 163 14.61 1.43 -4.67
N ARG A 164 13.28 1.40 -4.89
CA ARG A 164 12.32 2.14 -4.04
C ARG A 164 12.23 1.55 -2.63
N VAL A 165 12.32 0.23 -2.51
CA VAL A 165 12.33 -0.48 -1.23
C VAL A 165 13.57 -0.10 -0.42
N GLU A 166 14.77 -0.12 -1.02
CA GLU A 166 16.00 0.28 -0.32
C GLU A 166 15.98 1.77 0.07
N ALA A 167 15.43 2.64 -0.77
CA ALA A 167 15.27 4.06 -0.46
C ALA A 167 14.33 4.30 0.75
N GLU A 168 13.16 3.66 0.78
CA GLU A 168 12.26 3.79 1.94
C GLU A 168 12.81 3.08 3.19
N LEU A 169 13.51 1.96 3.04
CA LEU A 169 14.18 1.29 4.16
C LEU A 169 15.22 2.21 4.82
N SER A 170 16.01 2.91 4.00
CA SER A 170 16.98 3.91 4.50
C SER A 170 16.28 5.04 5.26
N LYS A 171 15.14 5.52 4.75
CA LYS A 171 14.35 6.56 5.41
C LYS A 171 13.72 6.09 6.73
N LEU A 172 13.19 4.87 6.78
CA LEU A 172 12.65 4.28 8.02
C LEU A 172 13.74 4.09 9.06
N ARG A 173 14.93 3.65 8.66
CA ARG A 173 16.09 3.51 9.56
C ARG A 173 16.55 4.85 10.11
N ALA A 174 16.54 5.90 9.29
CA ALA A 174 16.82 7.26 9.76
C ALA A 174 15.81 7.74 10.81
N GLN A 175 14.59 7.18 10.83
CA GLN A 175 13.55 7.43 11.82
C GLN A 175 13.60 6.46 13.02
N GLY A 176 14.61 5.59 13.08
CA GLY A 176 14.74 4.57 14.13
C GLY A 176 13.79 3.38 13.98
N GLN A 177 13.09 3.27 12.84
CA GLN A 177 12.23 2.13 12.53
C GLN A 177 12.98 1.09 11.71
N ASN A 178 12.73 -0.18 12.00
CA ASN A 178 13.26 -1.29 11.22
C ASN A 178 12.10 -2.12 10.66
N ALA A 179 11.99 -2.16 9.34
CA ALA A 179 10.98 -2.93 8.62
C ALA A 179 11.66 -3.89 7.65
N THR A 180 11.01 -5.02 7.36
CA THR A 180 11.51 -5.96 6.35
C THR A 180 11.29 -5.42 4.94
N ARG A 181 12.17 -5.76 4.01
CA ARG A 181 12.04 -5.33 2.60
C ARG A 181 10.71 -5.76 1.97
N GLU A 182 10.24 -6.96 2.32
CA GLU A 182 8.94 -7.48 1.88
C GLU A 182 7.77 -6.65 2.41
N GLY A 183 7.81 -6.22 3.69
CA GLY A 183 6.79 -5.37 4.26
C GLY A 183 6.72 -4.01 3.57
N ILE A 184 7.88 -3.43 3.25
CA ILE A 184 7.98 -2.17 2.50
C ILE A 184 7.45 -2.34 1.08
N LEU A 185 7.77 -3.46 0.41
CA LEU A 185 7.24 -3.76 -0.92
C LEU A 185 5.70 -3.80 -0.91
N ALA A 186 5.10 -4.53 0.04
CA ALA A 186 3.65 -4.62 0.16
C ALA A 186 3.00 -3.24 0.38
N TYR A 187 3.61 -2.41 1.23
CA TYR A 187 3.19 -1.03 1.45
C TYR A 187 3.26 -0.18 0.17
N LEU A 188 4.38 -0.24 -0.56
CA LEU A 188 4.56 0.51 -1.81
C LEU A 188 3.57 0.07 -2.89
N ILE A 189 3.30 -1.23 -3.00
CA ILE A 189 2.29 -1.75 -3.92
C ILE A 189 0.90 -1.25 -3.51
N GLY A 190 0.57 -1.25 -2.22
CA GLY A 190 -0.68 -0.72 -1.71
C GLY A 190 -0.86 0.77 -2.03
N GLN A 191 0.19 1.57 -1.83
CA GLN A 191 0.19 2.99 -2.19
C GLN A 191 0.00 3.20 -3.70
N ASP A 192 0.74 2.49 -4.54
CA ASP A 192 0.62 2.59 -6.00
C ASP A 192 -0.76 2.12 -6.48
N ALA A 193 -1.35 1.11 -5.83
CA ALA A 193 -2.69 0.61 -6.13
C ALA A 193 -3.76 1.66 -5.79
N ILE A 194 -3.70 2.26 -4.61
CA ILE A 194 -4.61 3.35 -4.20
C ILE A 194 -4.43 4.55 -5.13
N ALA A 195 -3.18 4.93 -5.46
CA ALA A 195 -2.90 6.03 -6.37
C ALA A 195 -3.32 5.75 -7.82
N ALA A 196 -3.50 4.47 -8.19
CA ALA A 196 -4.00 4.05 -9.49
C ALA A 196 -5.54 3.95 -9.53
N GLN A 197 -6.22 3.84 -8.38
CA GLN A 197 -7.68 3.90 -8.33
C GLN A 197 -8.16 5.24 -8.88
N GLY A 198 -8.98 5.19 -9.92
CA GLY A 198 -9.49 6.37 -10.64
C GLY A 198 -8.63 6.85 -11.81
N LYS A 199 -7.41 6.32 -12.01
CA LYS A 199 -6.63 6.61 -13.23
C LYS A 199 -7.07 5.68 -14.37
N PRO A 200 -7.33 6.21 -15.57
CA PRO A 200 -7.68 5.37 -16.70
C PRO A 200 -6.52 4.41 -16.99
N THR A 201 -6.80 3.12 -16.97
CA THR A 201 -5.84 2.05 -17.31
C THR A 201 -5.28 2.28 -18.71
N LYS A 202 -4.07 1.77 -19.01
CA LYS A 202 -3.48 1.88 -20.36
C LYS A 202 -4.40 1.33 -21.45
N SER A 203 -5.21 0.31 -21.15
CA SER A 203 -6.23 -0.20 -22.07
C SER A 203 -7.37 0.79 -22.26
N SER A 204 -7.90 1.40 -21.20
CA SER A 204 -8.93 2.45 -21.31
C SER A 204 -8.41 3.71 -22.02
N GLN A 205 -7.15 4.09 -21.80
CA GLN A 205 -6.51 5.20 -22.50
C GLN A 205 -6.32 4.89 -23.98
N ARG A 206 -5.92 3.66 -24.33
CA ARG A 206 -5.83 3.21 -25.72
C ARG A 206 -7.21 3.13 -26.37
N ALA A 207 -8.22 2.65 -25.66
CA ALA A 207 -9.60 2.63 -26.13
C ALA A 207 -10.14 4.05 -26.31
N ALA A 208 -9.85 4.98 -25.40
CA ALA A 208 -10.19 6.38 -25.52
C ALA A 208 -9.45 7.06 -26.68
N ALA A 209 -8.15 6.76 -26.87
CA ALA A 209 -7.35 7.28 -27.99
C ALA A 209 -7.82 6.71 -29.33
N ALA A 210 -8.17 5.42 -29.39
CA ALA A 210 -8.73 4.78 -30.58
C ALA A 210 -10.13 5.33 -30.88
N ALA A 211 -10.97 5.53 -29.86
CA ALA A 211 -12.27 6.16 -30.00
C ALA A 211 -12.16 7.63 -30.43
N ALA A 212 -11.18 8.38 -29.93
CA ALA A 212 -10.90 9.75 -30.36
C ALA A 212 -10.41 9.79 -31.82
N ALA A 213 -9.53 8.87 -32.23
CA ALA A 213 -9.09 8.74 -33.61
C ALA A 213 -10.24 8.35 -34.56
N ALA A 214 -11.14 7.47 -34.12
CA ALA A 214 -12.33 7.08 -34.88
C ALA A 214 -13.39 8.19 -34.94
N ARG A 215 -13.46 9.08 -33.95
CA ARG A 215 -14.43 10.18 -33.87
C ARG A 215 -13.98 11.47 -34.57
N GLY A 216 -12.74 11.60 -35.03
CA GLY A 216 -12.33 12.88 -35.62
C GLY A 216 -10.88 13.00 -36.08
N ALA A 217 -10.47 12.22 -37.07
CA ALA A 217 -9.72 12.81 -38.16
C ALA A 217 -10.74 13.25 -39.22
N THR A 218 -11.33 14.44 -39.08
CA THR A 218 -12.10 15.05 -40.16
C THR A 218 -11.16 15.20 -41.36
N PRO A 219 -11.40 14.52 -42.50
CA PRO A 219 -10.51 14.62 -43.64
C PRO A 219 -10.66 16.01 -44.25
N GLY A 220 -9.58 16.77 -44.25
CA GLY A 220 -9.40 17.90 -45.16
C GLY A 220 -10.05 19.22 -44.75
N ILE A 221 -9.36 19.98 -43.90
CA ILE A 221 -9.22 21.43 -44.13
C ILE A 221 -7.74 21.76 -44.01
N ARG A 222 -6.99 21.52 -45.09
CA ARG A 222 -5.71 22.22 -45.31
C ARG A 222 -6.05 23.63 -45.79
N SER A 223 -6.55 24.50 -44.90
CA SER A 223 -6.50 25.93 -45.16
C SER A 223 -5.08 26.40 -44.83
N ASN A 224 -4.17 26.22 -45.77
CA ASN A 224 -2.93 26.98 -45.77
C ASN A 224 -3.27 28.42 -46.17
N VAL A 225 -3.90 29.17 -45.26
CA VAL A 225 -3.90 30.62 -45.34
C VAL A 225 -2.55 31.04 -44.78
N GLN A 226 -1.58 31.25 -45.68
CA GLN A 226 -0.41 32.04 -45.34
C GLN A 226 -0.93 33.36 -44.77
N GLN A 227 -0.73 33.57 -43.47
CA GLN A 227 -0.77 34.89 -42.87
C GLN A 227 0.38 35.69 -43.48
N THR A 228 0.12 36.29 -44.64
CA THR A 228 0.91 37.43 -45.10
C THR A 228 0.57 38.57 -44.16
N GLU A 229 1.48 38.84 -43.23
CA GLU A 229 1.45 40.03 -42.38
C GLU A 229 1.44 41.27 -43.27
N ARG A 230 0.25 41.76 -43.58
CA ARG A 230 0.06 43.05 -44.23
C ARG A 230 0.24 44.11 -43.15
N ALA A 231 1.42 44.69 -43.10
CA ALA A 231 1.70 45.86 -42.26
C ALA A 231 0.61 46.93 -42.44
N PRO A 232 0.16 47.61 -41.37
CA PRO A 232 -0.88 48.62 -41.47
C PRO A 232 -0.34 49.85 -42.21
N SER A 233 -0.59 49.95 -43.51
CA SER A 233 -0.29 51.17 -44.26
C SER A 233 -1.22 52.29 -43.77
N THR A 234 -0.59 53.30 -43.18
CA THR A 234 -1.28 54.49 -42.68
C THR A 234 -1.88 55.28 -43.85
N ALA A 235 -2.95 56.04 -43.58
CA ALA A 235 -3.67 56.80 -44.62
C ALA A 235 -2.76 57.77 -45.41
N ALA A 236 -1.67 58.24 -44.79
CA ALA A 236 -0.68 59.10 -45.42
C ALA A 236 0.11 58.40 -46.56
N GLU A 237 0.31 57.09 -46.48
CA GLU A 237 1.05 56.33 -47.50
C GLU A 237 0.23 56.08 -48.76
N ARG A 238 -1.11 56.04 -48.64
CA ARG A 238 -2.01 55.80 -49.78
C ARG A 238 -2.22 57.04 -50.65
N LEU A 239 -1.95 58.23 -50.14
CA LEU A 239 -2.13 59.49 -50.87
C LEU A 239 -0.91 59.86 -51.74
N LYS A 240 0.23 59.18 -51.58
CA LYS A 240 1.50 59.51 -52.26
C LYS A 240 1.56 59.07 -53.73
N GLY A 241 0.60 58.26 -54.18
CA GLY A 241 0.51 57.74 -55.55
C GLY A 241 -0.52 58.44 -56.44
N VAL A 242 -1.25 59.44 -55.92
CA VAL A 242 -2.23 60.20 -56.70
C VAL A 242 -1.59 61.55 -57.06
N GLN A 243 -0.92 61.58 -58.21
CA GLN A 243 -0.54 62.85 -58.86
C GLN A 243 -1.79 63.43 -59.54
N LEU A 244 -2.14 64.66 -59.19
CA LEU A 244 -3.07 65.52 -59.94
C LEU A 244 -2.31 66.21 -61.07
#